data_AF-A0A2E3MT50-F1
#
_entry.id   AF-A0A2E3MT50-F1
#
_cell.length_a   1.000
_cell.length_b   1.000
_cell.length_c   1.000
_cell.angle_alpha   90.00
_cell.angle_beta   90.00
_cell.angle_gamma   90.00
#
_symmetry.space_group_name_H-M   'P 1'
#
loop_
_entity.id
_entity.type
_entity.pdbx_description
1 polymer ?
#
loop_
_entity_poly.entity_id
_entity_poly.type
_entity_poly.pdbx_seq_one_letter_code
_entity_poly.pdbx_strand_id
1 'polypeptide(L)'
;MTRIPLSVADEESRSLKERLEMSTAEIGLTVRTTNCLEERGIFSVEDLLNCTPDDLLSISNFGDKTLTEVYSALSNIGFHRPAV
;
A
#
# COMPACT_ATOMS: atom_id res chain seq x y z
N MET A 1 -7.65 32.77 17.36
CA MET A 1 -7.08 31.65 16.58
C MET A 1 -7.30 30.38 17.40
N THR A 2 -8.25 29.55 17.00
CA THR A 2 -8.65 28.33 17.72
C THR A 2 -7.49 27.35 17.76
N ARG A 3 -6.84 27.21 18.92
CA ARG A 3 -5.96 26.08 19.24
C ARG A 3 -6.85 24.88 19.50
N ILE A 4 -7.30 24.23 18.43
CA ILE A 4 -7.92 22.92 18.51
C ILE A 4 -6.79 21.97 18.91
N PRO A 5 -6.87 21.29 20.07
CA PRO A 5 -5.94 20.21 20.35
C PRO A 5 -6.18 19.17 19.27
N LEU A 6 -5.16 18.93 18.45
CA LEU A 6 -5.16 17.79 17.54
C LEU A 6 -5.38 16.56 18.41
N SER A 7 -6.54 15.94 18.26
CA SER A 7 -6.84 14.71 18.96
C SER A 7 -5.78 13.69 18.56
N VAL A 8 -5.36 12.83 19.47
CA VAL A 8 -4.46 11.70 19.17
C VAL A 8 -4.93 10.90 17.95
N ALA A 9 -6.25 10.84 17.70
CA ALA A 9 -6.83 10.23 16.51
C ALA A 9 -6.48 10.95 15.19
N ASP A 10 -6.33 12.28 15.21
CA ASP A 10 -5.90 13.07 14.04
C ASP A 10 -4.39 12.90 13.77
N GLU A 11 -3.58 12.69 14.81
CA GLU A 11 -2.15 12.40 14.67
C GLU A 11 -1.92 11.00 14.08
N GLU A 12 -2.65 10.00 14.56
CA GLU A 12 -2.63 8.64 14.00
C GLU A 12 -3.08 8.64 12.54
N SER A 13 -4.14 9.39 12.21
CA SER A 13 -4.64 9.51 10.84
C SER A 13 -3.64 10.18 9.89
N ARG A 14 -2.87 11.16 10.36
CA ARG A 14 -1.80 11.80 9.58
C ARG A 14 -0.63 10.84 9.33
N SER A 15 -0.20 10.14 10.38
CA SER A 15 0.87 9.15 10.26
C SER A 15 0.46 8.02 9.31
N LEU A 16 -0.80 7.61 9.34
CA LEU A 16 -1.36 6.65 8.39
C LEU A 16 -1.31 7.21 6.96
N LYS A 17 -1.74 8.46 6.75
CA LYS A 17 -1.68 9.11 5.43
C LYS A 17 -0.28 9.21 4.86
N GLU A 18 0.70 9.64 5.65
CA GLU A 18 2.11 9.68 5.20
C GLU A 18 2.59 8.30 4.73
N ARG A 19 2.12 7.25 5.40
CA ARG A 19 2.41 5.86 5.04
C ARG A 19 1.64 5.36 3.81
N LEU A 20 0.46 5.91 3.50
CA LEU A 20 -0.30 5.65 2.28
C LEU A 20 0.33 6.32 1.05
N GLU A 21 0.86 7.53 1.24
CA GLU A 21 1.51 8.32 0.19
C GLU A 21 2.89 7.76 -0.20
N MET A 22 3.43 6.82 0.58
CA MET A 22 4.73 6.21 0.27
C MET A 22 4.64 5.35 -0.99
N SER A 23 5.72 5.35 -1.76
CA SER A 23 5.77 4.66 -3.04
C SER A 23 6.01 3.16 -2.89
N THR A 24 5.50 2.37 -3.83
CA THR A 24 5.73 0.91 -3.90
C THR A 24 7.23 0.56 -4.01
N ALA A 25 8.02 1.45 -4.58
CA ALA A 25 9.49 1.35 -4.63
C ALA A 25 10.15 1.56 -3.25
N GLU A 26 9.54 2.36 -2.36
CA GLU A 26 10.11 2.78 -1.08
C GLU A 26 9.86 1.74 0.03
N ILE A 27 8.79 0.97 -0.11
CA ILE A 27 8.40 -0.10 0.82
C ILE A 27 9.20 -1.40 0.66
N GLY A 28 10.16 -1.41 -0.26
CA GLY A 28 11.09 -2.52 -0.46
C GLY A 28 10.51 -3.70 -1.23
N LEU A 29 9.56 -3.45 -2.13
CA LEU A 29 9.09 -4.47 -3.07
C LEU A 29 10.17 -4.84 -4.07
N THR A 30 10.13 -6.08 -4.57
CA THR A 30 11.05 -6.47 -5.64
C THR A 30 10.74 -5.71 -6.92
N VAL A 31 11.78 -5.45 -7.73
CA VAL A 31 11.66 -4.78 -9.05
C VAL A 31 10.57 -5.41 -9.93
N ARG A 32 10.37 -6.73 -9.81
CA ARG A 32 9.30 -7.46 -10.51
C ARG A 32 7.92 -6.98 -10.04
N THR A 33 7.69 -7.02 -8.74
CA THR A 33 6.43 -6.59 -8.12
C THR A 33 6.16 -5.11 -8.39
N THR A 34 7.17 -4.24 -8.24
CA THR A 34 7.07 -2.80 -8.53
C THR A 34 6.67 -2.57 -9.98
N ASN A 35 7.37 -3.17 -10.95
CA ASN A 35 7.05 -3.01 -12.37
C ASN A 35 5.62 -3.48 -12.71
N CYS A 36 5.15 -4.59 -12.13
CA CYS A 36 3.78 -5.06 -12.37
C CYS A 36 2.72 -4.10 -11.81
N LEU A 37 3.01 -3.45 -10.68
CA LEU A 37 2.14 -2.44 -10.09
C LEU A 37 2.15 -1.15 -10.93
N GLU A 38 3.33 -0.69 -11.35
CA GLU A 38 3.50 0.49 -12.20
C GLU A 38 2.82 0.34 -13.58
N GLU A 39 2.89 -0.85 -14.20
CA GLU A 39 2.16 -1.15 -15.44
C GLU A 39 0.64 -0.97 -15.30
N ARG A 40 0.13 -1.12 -14.07
CA ARG A 40 -1.27 -0.89 -13.75
C ARG A 40 -1.59 0.54 -13.34
N GLY A 41 -0.58 1.40 -13.21
CA GLY A 41 -0.72 2.74 -12.67
C GLY A 41 -0.72 2.80 -11.14
N ILE A 42 -0.24 1.75 -10.46
CA ILE A 42 -0.12 1.70 -9.00
C ILE A 42 1.31 2.07 -8.61
N PHE A 43 1.50 3.30 -8.17
CA PHE A 43 2.83 3.80 -7.75
C PHE A 43 2.92 3.99 -6.24
N SER A 44 1.78 4.13 -5.57
CA SER A 44 1.68 4.37 -4.13
C SER A 44 1.00 3.23 -3.39
N VAL A 45 1.21 3.20 -2.06
CA VAL A 45 0.49 2.29 -1.17
C VAL A 45 -1.01 2.58 -1.17
N GLU A 46 -1.41 3.85 -1.32
CA GLU A 46 -2.79 4.27 -1.53
C GLU A 46 -3.44 3.63 -2.75
N ASP A 47 -2.79 3.71 -3.91
CA ASP A 47 -3.30 3.11 -5.14
C ASP A 47 -3.44 1.59 -5.00
N LEU A 48 -2.52 0.99 -4.27
CA LEU A 48 -2.50 -0.45 -4.03
C LEU A 48 -3.62 -0.90 -3.08
N LEU A 49 -3.95 -0.08 -2.08
CA LEU A 49 -5.10 -0.27 -1.19
C LEU A 49 -6.43 -0.04 -1.92
N ASN A 50 -6.47 0.88 -2.89
CA ASN A 50 -7.62 1.12 -3.74
C ASN A 50 -7.85 0.00 -4.78
N CYS A 51 -6.81 -0.68 -5.23
CA CYS A 51 -6.92 -1.81 -6.16
C CYS A 51 -7.40 -3.08 -5.43
N THR A 52 -8.15 -3.97 -6.09
CA THR A 52 -8.61 -5.25 -5.49
C THR A 52 -7.54 -6.36 -5.59
N PRO A 53 -7.55 -7.39 -4.71
CA PRO A 53 -6.64 -8.51 -4.86
C PRO A 53 -6.94 -9.33 -6.12
N ASP A 54 -8.22 -9.46 -6.49
CA ASP A 54 -8.66 -10.09 -7.73
C ASP A 54 -8.09 -9.39 -8.95
N ASP A 55 -8.11 -8.05 -8.94
CA ASP A 55 -7.40 -7.29 -9.95
C ASP A 55 -5.93 -7.72 -9.89
N LEU A 56 -5.22 -7.61 -8.76
CA LEU A 56 -3.78 -7.91 -8.71
C LEU A 56 -3.45 -9.32 -9.24
N LEU A 57 -4.24 -10.34 -8.88
CA LEU A 57 -4.15 -11.71 -9.36
C LEU A 57 -4.46 -11.86 -10.86
N SER A 58 -5.23 -10.96 -11.44
CA SER A 58 -5.51 -10.93 -12.88
C SER A 58 -4.35 -10.37 -13.72
N ILE A 59 -3.32 -9.76 -13.11
CA ILE A 59 -2.16 -9.25 -13.84
C ILE A 59 -1.33 -10.43 -14.33
N SER A 60 -1.07 -10.48 -15.64
CA SER A 60 -0.13 -11.46 -16.22
C SER A 60 1.27 -11.21 -15.65
N ASN A 61 1.89 -12.24 -15.05
CA ASN A 61 3.12 -12.21 -14.26
C ASN A 61 2.99 -11.83 -12.77
N PHE A 62 1.77 -11.61 -12.28
CA PHE A 62 1.51 -11.45 -10.86
C PHE A 62 1.07 -12.81 -10.30
N GLY A 63 1.69 -13.21 -9.19
CA GLY A 63 1.41 -14.51 -8.59
C GLY A 63 1.52 -14.45 -7.07
N ASP A 64 1.39 -15.60 -6.43
CA ASP A 64 1.35 -15.71 -4.96
C ASP A 64 2.57 -15.04 -4.29
N LYS A 65 3.75 -15.09 -4.92
CA LYS A 65 4.96 -14.46 -4.40
C LYS A 65 4.88 -12.92 -4.41
N THR A 66 4.54 -12.32 -5.55
CA THR A 66 4.45 -10.85 -5.68
C THR A 66 3.29 -10.31 -4.84
N LEU A 67 2.19 -11.06 -4.79
CA LEU A 67 1.06 -10.79 -3.90
C LEU A 67 1.54 -10.79 -2.44
N THR A 68 2.17 -11.87 -1.97
CA THR A 68 2.67 -11.96 -0.59
C THR A 68 3.65 -10.84 -0.25
N GLU A 69 4.55 -10.45 -1.16
CA GLU A 69 5.44 -9.31 -0.96
C GLU A 69 4.68 -8.01 -0.72
N VAL A 70 3.66 -7.73 -1.54
CA VAL A 70 2.78 -6.58 -1.38
C VAL A 70 2.08 -6.60 -0.03
N TYR A 71 1.46 -7.71 0.35
CA TYR A 71 0.77 -7.85 1.63
C TYR A 71 1.73 -7.72 2.82
N SER A 72 2.93 -8.29 2.70
CA SER A 72 3.95 -8.21 3.75
C SER A 72 4.46 -6.78 3.92
N ALA A 73 4.68 -6.06 2.80
CA ALA A 73 5.06 -4.66 2.82
C ALA A 73 3.96 -3.79 3.43
N LEU A 74 2.69 -3.97 3.00
CA LEU A 74 1.52 -3.33 3.62
C LEU A 74 1.46 -3.58 5.13
N SER A 75 1.66 -4.82 5.56
CA SER A 75 1.64 -5.19 6.98
C SER A 75 2.77 -4.54 7.76
N ASN A 76 3.96 -4.37 7.16
CA ASN A 76 5.08 -3.65 7.76
C ASN A 76 4.75 -2.16 7.95
N ILE A 77 3.92 -1.64 7.05
CA ILE A 77 3.35 -0.30 7.08
C ILE A 77 2.04 -0.29 7.90
N GLY A 78 1.74 -1.32 8.69
CA GLY A 78 0.60 -1.33 9.61
C GLY A 78 -0.76 -1.34 8.92
N PHE A 79 -0.79 -1.57 7.61
CA PHE A 79 -2.01 -1.83 6.86
C PHE A 79 -2.22 -3.33 6.74
N HIS A 80 -3.18 -3.86 7.47
CA HIS A 80 -3.58 -5.26 7.31
C HIS A 80 -4.72 -5.34 6.30
N ARG A 81 -4.40 -5.76 5.08
CA ARG A 81 -5.42 -6.21 4.14
C ARG A 81 -5.66 -7.70 4.36
N PRO A 82 -6.88 -8.15 4.69
CA PRO A 82 -7.17 -9.58 4.72
C PRO A 82 -7.17 -10.11 3.29
N ALA A 83 -6.31 -11.10 3.02
CA ALA A 83 -6.40 -11.93 1.84
C ALA A 83 -7.54 -12.92 2.09
N VAL A 84 -8.75 -12.54 1.72
CA VAL A 84 -9.92 -13.45 1.70
C VAL A 84 -10.06 -14.06 0.33
#